data_AF-A0A2H5BSE2-F1
#
_entry.id   AF-A0A2H5BSE2-F1
#
_cell.length_a   1.000
_cell.length_b   1.000
_cell.length_c   1.000
_cell.angle_alpha   90.00
_cell.angle_beta   90.00
_cell.angle_gamma   90.00
#
_symmetry.space_group_name_H-M   'P 1'
#
loop_
_entity.id
_entity.type
_entity.pdbx_description
1 polymer ?
#
loop_
_entity_poly.entity_id
_entity_poly.type
_entity_poly.pdbx_seq_one_letter_code
_entity_poly.pdbx_strand_id
1 'polypeptide(L)'
;MDKATPTKKRRGPAPLPPQEQRTIRLGVCVTPTELATLTQKAFGGLEPPADMLPQTVRQQTAAYVRQVALEGKAASIVEPPPAINAQAWGELGKLAANLHQVVRAINHGQAVGVSADAVTELAAMVLHLRQELGIQA
;
A
#
# COMPACT_ATOMS: atom_id res chain seq x y z
N MET A 1 35.62 -30.03 14.32
CA MET A 1 34.45 -29.31 14.87
C MET A 1 34.37 -27.98 14.15
N ASP A 2 33.63 -27.95 13.06
CA ASP A 2 33.49 -26.75 12.22
C ASP A 2 32.56 -25.75 12.90
N LYS A 3 33.11 -24.59 13.28
CA LYS A 3 32.33 -23.48 13.85
C LYS A 3 31.62 -22.74 12.71
N ALA A 4 30.30 -22.93 12.61
CA ALA A 4 29.44 -22.17 11.71
C ALA A 4 29.46 -20.68 12.08
N THR A 5 29.90 -19.84 11.14
CA THR A 5 29.95 -18.38 11.27
C THR A 5 28.53 -17.79 11.28
N PRO A 6 28.18 -16.86 12.19
CA PRO A 6 26.82 -16.32 12.27
C PRO A 6 26.48 -15.45 11.04
N THR A 7 25.46 -15.86 10.29
CA THR A 7 24.97 -15.13 9.11
C THR A 7 24.36 -13.79 9.51
N LYS A 8 24.80 -12.69 8.87
CA LYS A 8 24.26 -11.34 9.07
C LYS A 8 22.73 -11.34 9.00
N LYS A 9 22.06 -10.82 10.03
CA LYS A 9 20.61 -10.56 10.01
C LYS A 9 20.30 -9.57 8.89
N ARG A 10 19.71 -10.04 7.80
CA ARG A 10 19.22 -9.17 6.71
C ARG A 10 18.00 -8.43 7.25
N ARG A 11 18.04 -7.10 7.24
CA ARG A 11 16.88 -6.25 7.56
C ARG A 11 15.92 -6.30 6.36
N GLY A 12 14.67 -6.67 6.60
CA GLY A 12 13.64 -6.78 5.56
C GLY A 12 12.62 -7.87 5.90
N PRO A 13 11.50 -7.93 5.16
CA PRO A 13 10.54 -9.01 5.30
C PRO A 13 11.21 -10.37 5.08
N ALA A 14 10.66 -11.40 5.72
CA ALA A 14 11.14 -12.77 5.55
C ALA A 14 11.15 -13.13 4.04
N PRO A 15 12.19 -13.81 3.55
CA PRO A 15 12.22 -14.26 2.15
C PRO A 15 10.97 -15.07 1.80
N LEU A 16 10.47 -14.91 0.57
CA LEU A 16 9.35 -15.73 0.10
C LEU A 16 9.72 -17.22 0.10
N PRO A 17 8.75 -18.12 0.31
CA PRO A 17 8.95 -19.56 0.13
C PRO A 17 9.61 -19.88 -1.21
N PRO A 18 10.45 -20.92 -1.31
CA PRO A 18 11.18 -21.24 -2.54
C PRO A 18 10.29 -21.39 -3.78
N GLN A 19 9.06 -21.87 -3.60
CA GLN A 19 8.08 -22.08 -4.67
C GLN A 19 7.51 -20.77 -5.23
N GLU A 20 7.53 -19.70 -4.44
CA GLU A 20 7.03 -18.38 -4.82
C GLU A 20 8.16 -17.47 -5.35
N GLN A 21 9.42 -17.89 -5.19
CA GLN A 21 10.57 -17.14 -5.67
C GLN A 21 10.65 -17.18 -7.20
N ARG A 22 10.72 -15.99 -7.79
CA ARG A 22 10.80 -15.80 -9.24
C ARG A 22 12.27 -15.85 -9.67
N THR A 23 12.80 -17.06 -9.89
CA THR A 23 14.21 -17.29 -10.22
C THR A 23 14.48 -17.44 -11.73
N ILE A 24 13.48 -17.85 -12.51
CA ILE A 24 13.58 -18.06 -13.96
C ILE A 24 13.33 -16.74 -14.72
N ARG A 25 14.17 -16.43 -15.71
CA ARG A 25 14.04 -15.24 -16.57
C ARG A 25 13.73 -15.64 -18.01
N LEU A 26 12.75 -14.96 -18.61
CA LEU A 26 12.43 -15.02 -20.04
C LEU A 26 12.81 -13.68 -20.66
N GLY A 27 13.71 -13.69 -21.66
CA GLY A 27 14.14 -12.48 -22.38
C GLY A 27 13.37 -12.32 -23.68
N VAL A 28 12.80 -11.14 -23.91
CA VAL A 28 12.10 -10.78 -25.16
C VAL A 28 12.64 -9.43 -25.64
N CYS A 29 12.96 -9.34 -26.93
CA CYS A 29 13.35 -8.08 -27.55
C CYS A 29 12.10 -7.28 -27.92
N VAL A 30 12.07 -6.01 -27.53
CA VAL A 30 11.00 -5.06 -27.87
C VAL A 30 11.60 -3.82 -28.49
N THR A 31 10.86 -3.20 -29.38
CA THR A 31 11.18 -1.88 -29.93
C THR A 31 10.96 -0.79 -28.87
N PRO A 32 11.53 0.42 -29.06
CA PRO A 32 11.29 1.54 -28.15
C PRO A 32 9.82 1.94 -28.03
N THR A 33 9.07 1.87 -29.13
CA THR A 33 7.63 2.19 -29.17
C THR A 33 6.79 1.15 -28.42
N GLU A 34 7.13 -0.13 -28.55
CA GLU A 34 6.50 -1.19 -27.76
C GLU A 34 6.79 -1.04 -26.28
N LEU A 35 8.04 -0.71 -25.91
CA LEU A 35 8.41 -0.46 -24.52
C LEU A 35 7.63 0.72 -23.92
N ALA A 36 7.50 1.82 -24.67
CA ALA A 36 6.69 2.97 -24.26
C ALA A 36 5.22 2.58 -24.05
N THR A 37 4.64 1.83 -25.00
CA THR A 37 3.26 1.34 -24.92
C THR A 37 3.02 0.44 -23.71
N LEU A 38 3.95 -0.50 -23.45
CA LEU A 38 3.86 -1.40 -22.29
C LEU A 38 3.99 -0.63 -20.98
N THR A 39 4.86 0.37 -20.95
CA THR A 39 5.04 1.23 -19.78
C THR A 39 3.77 2.04 -19.53
N GLN A 40 3.26 2.76 -20.52
CA GLN A 40 2.03 3.52 -20.38
C GLN A 40 0.85 2.65 -19.89
N LYS A 41 0.71 1.43 -20.42
CA LYS A 41 -0.31 0.48 -19.97
C LYS A 41 -0.10 0.02 -18.52
N ALA A 42 1.14 -0.17 -18.07
CA ALA A 42 1.45 -0.52 -16.69
C ALA A 42 1.03 0.58 -15.69
N PHE A 43 1.07 1.84 -16.11
CA PHE A 43 0.67 3.01 -15.33
C PHE A 43 -0.79 3.44 -15.60
N GLY A 44 -1.62 2.57 -16.17
CA GLY A 44 -3.05 2.86 -16.37
C GLY A 44 -3.34 3.92 -17.43
N GLY A 45 -2.46 4.09 -18.42
CA GLY A 45 -2.59 5.10 -19.47
C GLY A 45 -1.82 6.39 -19.21
N LEU A 46 -1.28 6.55 -18.00
CA LEU A 46 -0.50 7.71 -17.58
C LEU A 46 0.99 7.53 -17.87
N GLU A 47 1.70 8.64 -17.99
CA GLU A 47 3.16 8.65 -18.00
C GLU A 47 3.71 8.34 -16.60
N PRO A 48 4.85 7.64 -16.49
CA PRO A 48 5.51 7.43 -15.22
C PRO A 48 5.85 8.76 -14.53
N PRO A 49 5.76 8.86 -13.20
CA PRO A 49 6.16 10.06 -12.47
C PRO A 49 7.63 10.42 -12.76
N ALA A 50 7.91 11.70 -13.00
CA ALA A 50 9.25 12.18 -13.39
C ALA A 50 10.31 11.98 -12.30
N ASP A 51 9.89 11.90 -11.03
CA ASP A 51 10.71 11.63 -9.85
C ASP A 51 10.99 10.14 -9.63
N MET A 52 10.33 9.26 -10.39
CA MET A 52 10.47 7.81 -10.23
C MET A 52 11.79 7.30 -10.82
N LEU A 53 12.49 6.46 -10.06
CA LEU A 53 13.72 5.83 -10.55
C LEU A 53 13.46 4.98 -11.80
N PRO A 54 14.34 5.02 -12.83
CA PRO A 54 14.18 4.21 -14.04
C PRO A 54 14.08 2.70 -13.78
N GLN A 55 14.69 2.23 -12.70
CA GLN A 55 14.60 0.83 -12.28
C GLN A 55 13.20 0.46 -11.80
N THR A 56 12.52 1.36 -11.09
CA THR A 56 11.16 1.15 -10.59
C THR A 56 10.15 1.13 -11.73
N VAL A 57 10.31 2.03 -12.70
CA VAL A 57 9.50 2.03 -13.94
C VAL A 57 9.62 0.68 -14.64
N ARG A 58 10.84 0.18 -14.86
CA ARG A 58 11.07 -1.14 -15.49
C ARG A 58 10.47 -2.29 -14.68
N GLN A 59 10.54 -2.25 -13.35
CA GLN A 59 9.95 -3.28 -12.50
C GLN A 59 8.43 -3.31 -12.62
N GLN A 60 7.78 -2.15 -12.65
CA GLN A 60 6.33 -2.06 -12.84
C GLN A 60 5.91 -2.51 -14.24
N THR A 61 6.61 -2.08 -15.29
CA THR A 61 6.36 -2.56 -16.66
C THR A 61 6.49 -4.08 -16.75
N ALA A 62 7.52 -4.68 -16.14
CA ALA A 62 7.71 -6.13 -16.12
C ALA A 62 6.62 -6.87 -15.31
N ALA A 63 6.18 -6.29 -14.18
CA ALA A 63 5.08 -6.83 -13.38
C ALA A 63 3.77 -6.85 -14.19
N TYR A 64 3.47 -5.75 -14.89
CA TYR A 64 2.32 -5.64 -15.78
C TYR A 64 2.35 -6.68 -16.90
N VAL A 65 3.46 -6.78 -17.64
CA VAL A 65 3.61 -7.76 -18.73
C VAL A 65 3.39 -9.18 -18.23
N ARG A 66 3.97 -9.53 -17.08
CA ARG A 66 3.78 -10.84 -16.46
C ARG A 66 2.31 -11.09 -16.11
N GLN A 67 1.65 -10.10 -15.51
CA GLN A 67 0.25 -10.22 -15.11
C GLN A 67 -0.63 -10.46 -16.33
N VAL A 68 -0.48 -9.66 -17.39
CA VAL A 68 -1.21 -9.87 -18.64
C VAL A 68 -0.92 -11.24 -19.24
N ALA A 69 0.34 -11.67 -19.28
CA ALA A 69 0.74 -12.93 -19.90
C ALA A 69 0.26 -14.19 -19.14
N LEU A 70 0.15 -14.13 -17.81
CA LEU A 70 -0.26 -15.28 -16.99
C LEU A 70 -1.75 -15.30 -16.67
N GLU A 71 -2.34 -14.12 -16.43
CA GLU A 71 -3.73 -14.00 -15.94
C GLU A 71 -4.70 -13.56 -17.03
N GLY A 72 -4.21 -13.15 -18.21
CA GLY A 72 -5.03 -12.67 -19.33
C GLY A 72 -5.73 -11.33 -19.08
N LYS A 73 -5.60 -10.78 -17.87
CA LYS A 73 -6.12 -9.48 -17.44
C LYS A 73 -5.08 -8.83 -16.55
N ALA A 74 -4.72 -7.58 -16.81
CA ALA A 74 -4.02 -6.77 -15.83
C ALA A 74 -5.03 -5.95 -15.05
N ALA A 75 -5.00 -6.04 -13.73
CA ALA A 75 -5.51 -4.95 -12.91
C ALA A 75 -4.62 -3.75 -13.18
N SER A 76 -5.19 -2.66 -13.73
CA SER A 76 -4.46 -1.40 -13.77
C SER A 76 -4.05 -1.07 -12.33
N ILE A 77 -2.74 -0.94 -12.07
CA ILE A 77 -2.22 -0.64 -10.72
C ILE A 77 -2.71 0.74 -10.25
N VAL A 78 -3.16 1.58 -11.18
CA VAL A 78 -3.63 2.93 -10.96
C VAL A 78 -5.06 3.05 -11.49
N GLU A 79 -5.99 2.28 -10.94
CA GLU A 79 -7.39 2.70 -11.01
C GLU A 79 -7.64 3.61 -9.80
N PRO A 80 -7.98 4.89 -9.98
CA PRO A 80 -8.29 5.76 -8.85
C PRO A 80 -9.41 5.09 -8.04
N PRO A 81 -9.31 5.12 -6.69
CA PRO A 81 -10.31 4.49 -5.86
C PRO A 81 -11.71 5.00 -6.26
N PRO A 82 -12.74 4.14 -6.27
CA PRO A 82 -14.10 4.56 -6.60
C PRO A 82 -14.45 5.85 -5.84
N ALA A 83 -15.13 6.79 -6.50
CA ALA A 83 -15.38 8.11 -5.92
C ALA A 83 -16.04 8.04 -4.53
N ILE A 84 -16.89 7.02 -4.31
CA ILE A 84 -17.51 6.68 -3.02
C ILE A 84 -16.44 6.47 -1.93
N ASN A 85 -15.39 5.70 -2.22
CA ASN A 85 -14.30 5.44 -1.29
C ASN A 85 -13.51 6.72 -1.03
N ALA A 86 -13.19 7.50 -2.07
CA ALA A 86 -12.45 8.75 -1.91
C ALA A 86 -13.20 9.75 -0.99
N GLN A 87 -14.52 9.85 -1.13
CA GLN A 87 -15.37 10.66 -0.25
C GLN A 87 -15.36 10.11 1.18
N ALA A 88 -15.61 8.81 1.36
CA ALA A 88 -15.64 8.17 2.68
C ALA A 88 -14.31 8.34 3.42
N TRP A 89 -13.18 8.17 2.74
CA TRP A 89 -11.85 8.41 3.30
C TRP A 89 -11.64 9.88 3.68
N GLY A 90 -12.14 10.83 2.89
CA GLY A 90 -12.08 12.26 3.20
C GLY A 90 -12.87 12.63 4.46
N GLU A 91 -14.06 12.06 4.65
CA GLU A 91 -14.89 12.27 5.84
C GLU A 91 -14.24 11.65 7.09
N LEU A 92 -13.74 10.41 6.99
CA LEU A 92 -13.00 9.75 8.06
C LEU A 92 -11.73 10.54 8.46
N GLY A 93 -11.01 11.11 7.49
CA GLY A 93 -9.83 11.94 7.75
C GLY A 93 -10.14 13.17 8.61
N LYS A 94 -11.27 13.84 8.36
CA LYS A 94 -11.72 14.99 9.18
C LYS A 94 -12.03 14.57 10.61
N LEU A 95 -12.74 13.45 10.78
CA LEU A 95 -13.07 12.90 12.10
C LEU A 95 -11.81 12.53 12.90
N ALA A 96 -10.85 11.86 12.25
CA ALA A 96 -9.57 11.49 12.86
C ALA A 96 -8.77 12.73 13.30
N ALA A 97 -8.76 13.80 12.50
CA ALA A 97 -8.11 15.06 12.85
C ALA A 97 -8.75 15.72 14.09
N ASN A 98 -10.08 15.76 14.15
CA ASN A 98 -10.80 16.30 15.31
C ASN A 98 -10.53 15.49 16.58
N LEU A 99 -10.54 14.15 16.48
CA LEU A 99 -10.19 13.28 17.60
C LEU A 99 -8.75 13.51 18.08
N HIS A 100 -7.81 13.66 17.15
CA HIS A 100 -6.42 13.97 17.47
C HIS A 100 -6.28 15.29 18.23
N GLN A 101 -7.07 16.32 17.87
CA GLN A 101 -7.10 17.60 18.58
C GLN A 101 -7.66 17.46 20.00
N VAL A 102 -8.71 16.65 20.20
CA VAL A 102 -9.27 16.36 21.53
C VAL A 102 -8.24 15.64 22.40
N VAL A 103 -7.60 14.59 21.89
CA VAL A 103 -6.53 13.87 22.61
C VAL A 103 -5.40 14.83 22.98
N ARG A 104 -4.99 15.70 22.06
CA ARG A 104 -3.97 16.72 22.31
C ARG A 104 -4.39 17.69 23.41
N ALA A 105 -5.64 18.16 23.40
CA ALA A 105 -6.18 19.05 24.44
C ALA A 105 -6.24 18.35 25.81
N ILE A 106 -6.61 17.06 25.86
CA ILE A 106 -6.60 16.25 27.08
C ILE A 106 -5.16 16.14 27.62
N ASN A 107 -4.20 15.77 26.77
CA ASN A 107 -2.80 15.60 27.17
C ASN A 107 -2.16 16.90 27.69
N HIS A 108 -2.61 18.06 27.21
CA HIS A 108 -2.16 19.37 27.70
C HIS A 108 -2.99 19.90 28.88
N GLY A 109 -3.97 19.14 29.40
CA GLY A 109 -4.84 19.59 30.50
C GLY A 109 -5.79 20.73 30.13
N GLN A 110 -6.02 20.95 28.84
CA GLN A 110 -6.83 22.03 28.27
C GLN A 110 -8.22 21.56 27.81
N ALA A 111 -8.53 20.27 27.96
CA ALA A 111 -9.83 19.75 27.59
C ALA A 111 -10.92 20.23 28.56
N VAL A 112 -11.92 20.93 28.03
CA VAL A 112 -13.09 21.41 28.78
C VAL A 112 -14.34 20.87 28.08
N GLY A 113 -15.26 20.28 28.84
CA GLY A 113 -16.56 19.82 28.32
C GLY A 113 -16.56 18.46 27.61
N VAL A 114 -15.45 17.71 27.63
CA VAL A 114 -15.40 16.33 27.10
C VAL A 114 -15.76 15.36 28.22
N SER A 115 -16.91 14.70 28.14
CA SER A 115 -17.30 13.67 29.12
C SER A 115 -16.49 12.39 28.91
N ALA A 116 -16.06 11.76 30.00
CA ALA A 116 -15.36 10.47 29.94
C ALA A 116 -16.23 9.37 29.31
N ASP A 117 -17.54 9.45 29.50
CA ASP A 117 -18.51 8.52 28.92
C ASP A 117 -18.54 8.61 27.38
N ALA A 118 -18.51 9.83 26.83
CA ALA A 118 -18.49 10.02 25.37
C ALA A 118 -17.19 9.51 24.74
N VAL A 119 -16.05 9.64 25.43
CA VAL A 119 -14.77 9.08 24.96
C VAL A 119 -14.80 7.55 24.96
N THR A 120 -15.43 6.96 25.97
CA THR A 120 -15.57 5.50 26.11
C THR A 120 -16.50 4.92 25.04
N GLU A 121 -17.63 5.59 24.78
CA GLU A 121 -18.57 5.23 23.72
C GLU A 121 -17.92 5.32 22.34
N LEU A 122 -17.17 6.41 22.07
CA LEU A 122 -16.43 6.57 20.82
C LEU A 122 -15.37 5.48 20.63
N ALA A 123 -14.64 5.12 21.69
CA ALA A 123 -13.66 4.04 21.64
C ALA A 123 -14.33 2.69 21.29
N ALA A 124 -15.51 2.41 21.85
CA ALA A 124 -16.28 1.21 21.53
C ALA A 124 -16.73 1.19 20.06
N MET A 125 -17.24 2.32 19.53
CA MET A 125 -17.63 2.45 18.13
C MET A 125 -16.44 2.23 17.16
N VAL A 126 -15.28 2.80 17.46
CA VAL A 126 -14.06 2.61 16.63
C VAL A 126 -13.57 1.16 16.67
N LEU A 127 -13.66 0.51 17.83
CA LEU A 127 -13.27 -0.89 17.97
C LEU A 127 -14.21 -1.80 17.17
N HIS A 128 -15.52 -1.53 17.21
CA HIS A 128 -16.51 -2.22 16.41
C HIS A 128 -16.26 -2.06 14.91
N LEU A 129 -16.03 -0.82 14.45
CA LEU A 129 -15.70 -0.55 13.04
C LEU A 129 -14.43 -1.28 12.57
N ARG A 130 -13.40 -1.36 13.43
CA ARG A 130 -12.17 -2.12 13.10
C ARG A 130 -12.45 -3.61 12.93
N GLN A 131 -13.35 -4.17 13.73
CA GLN A 131 -13.77 -5.57 13.61
C GLN A 131 -14.53 -5.82 12.30
N GLU A 132 -15.47 -4.95 11.93
CA GLU A 132 -16.21 -5.05 10.66
C GLU A 132 -15.28 -4.98 9.45
N LEU A 133 -14.24 -4.13 9.52
CA LEU A 133 -13.25 -3.97 8.45
C LEU A 133 -12.15 -5.04 8.47
N GLY A 134 -12.17 -5.98 9.41
CA GLY A 134 -11.18 -7.06 9.52
C GLY A 134 -9.76 -6.59 9.87
N ILE A 135 -9.62 -5.39 10.45
CA ILE A 135 -8.32 -4.82 10.84
C ILE A 135 -7.98 -5.33 12.24
N GLN A 136 -7.15 -6.39 12.30
CA GLN A 136 -6.63 -6.93 13.56
C GLN A 136 -5.62 -5.96 14.19
N ALA A 137 -5.65 -5.82 15.53
CA ALA A 137 -4.73 -5.01 16.33
C ALA A 137 -3.43 -5.76 16.65
#